data_AF-A0A5K7S4K4-F1
#
_entry.id   AF-A0A5K7S4K4-F1
#
_cell.length_a   1.000
_cell.length_b   1.000
_cell.length_c   1.000
_cell.angle_alpha   90.00
_cell.angle_beta   90.00
_cell.angle_gamma   90.00
#
_symmetry.space_group_name_H-M   'P 1'
#
loop_
_entity.id
_entity.type
_entity.pdbx_description
1 polymer ?
#
loop_
_entity_poly.entity_id
_entity_poly.type
_entity_poly.pdbx_seq_one_letter_code
_entity_poly.pdbx_strand_id
1 'polypeptide(L)' 'MFPLMDSMRIKYVIIHELCHLVHHDHTQKLIDLQTKEMLDWEKWKMKLERLLYS' A
#
# COMPACT_ATOMS: atom_id res chain seq x y z
N MET A 1 -17.99 -0.54 -12.21
CA MET A 1 -17.13 -1.46 -11.43
C MET A 1 -15.64 -1.35 -11.78
N PHE A 2 -15.29 -1.12 -13.06
CA PHE A 2 -13.90 -0.92 -13.53
C PHE A 2 -13.12 0.27 -12.89
N PRO A 3 -13.72 1.47 -12.63
CA PRO A 3 -12.95 2.62 -12.11
C PRO A 3 -12.57 2.54 -10.63
N LEU A 4 -13.31 1.74 -9.85
CA LEU A 4 -13.06 1.58 -8.40
C LEU A 4 -11.77 0.79 -8.12
N MET A 5 -11.29 0.01 -9.10
CA MET A 5 -10.09 -0.81 -8.93
C MET A 5 -8.79 -0.04 -9.14
N ASP A 6 -8.81 1.10 -9.84
CA ASP A 6 -7.67 2.02 -9.94
C ASP A 6 -7.50 2.82 -8.66
N SER A 7 -8.61 3.30 -8.07
CA SER A 7 -8.56 4.18 -6.90
C SER A 7 -7.95 3.53 -5.65
N MET A 8 -8.11 2.21 -5.46
CA MET A 8 -7.54 1.51 -4.29
C MET A 8 -6.03 1.31 -4.36
N ARG A 9 -5.46 1.13 -5.56
CA ARG A 9 -3.99 1.07 -5.74
C ARG A 9 -3.33 2.41 -5.48
N ILE A 10 -3.98 3.49 -5.94
CA ILE A 10 -3.54 4.87 -5.67
C ILE A 10 -3.57 5.14 -4.16
N LYS A 11 -4.67 4.77 -3.49
CA LYS A 11 -4.76 4.90 -2.01
C LYS A 11 -3.66 4.13 -1.30
N TYR A 12 -3.38 2.90 -1.71
CA TYR A 12 -2.28 2.12 -1.15
C TYR A 12 -0.93 2.86 -1.24
N VAL A 13 -0.59 3.39 -2.42
CA VAL A 13 0.68 4.14 -2.61
C VAL A 13 0.70 5.39 -1.73
N ILE A 14 -0.37 6.17 -1.71
CA ILE A 14 -0.43 7.38 -0.88
C ILE A 14 -0.24 7.04 0.60
N ILE A 15 -0.95 6.03 1.12
CA ILE A 15 -0.83 5.62 2.52
C ILE A 15 0.58 5.09 2.81
N HIS A 16 1.19 4.34 1.88
CA HIS A 16 2.55 3.85 1.99
C HIS A 16 3.56 4.99 2.14
N GLU A 17 3.52 5.97 1.22
CA GLU A 17 4.43 7.12 1.26
C GLU A 17 4.20 8.01 2.50
N LEU A 18 2.95 8.12 2.98
CA LEU A 18 2.68 8.80 4.24
C LEU A 18 3.26 8.05 5.45
N CYS A 19 3.23 6.72 5.45
CA CYS A 19 3.88 5.92 6.50
C CYS A 19 5.40 6.14 6.50
N HIS A 20 6.01 6.34 5.32
CA HIS A 20 7.43 6.67 5.20
C HIS A 20 7.84 8.01 5.84
N LEU A 21 6.89 8.93 6.03
CA LEU A 21 7.15 10.18 6.78
C LEU A 21 7.36 9.94 8.29
N VAL A 22 6.83 8.84 8.82
CA VAL A 22 6.93 8.47 10.25
C VAL A 22 8.02 7.42 10.48
N HIS A 23 8.09 6.44 9.59
CA HIS A 23 9.07 5.35 9.62
C HIS A 23 9.75 5.28 8.26
N HIS A 24 10.98 5.78 8.17
CA HIS A 24 11.68 5.90 6.88
C HIS A 24 11.87 4.57 6.16
N ASP A 25 12.26 3.53 6.89
CA ASP A 25 12.56 2.22 6.35
C ASP A 25 11.38 1.25 6.45
N HIS A 26 11.33 0.25 5.56
CA HIS A 26 10.38 -0.88 5.56
C HIS A 26 10.60 -1.86 6.73
N THR A 27 10.60 -1.33 7.94
CA THR A 27 10.69 -2.08 9.21
C THR A 27 9.32 -2.58 9.65
N GLN A 28 9.29 -3.47 10.65
CA GLN A 28 8.03 -3.94 11.25
C GLN A 28 7.14 -2.78 11.72
N LYS A 29 7.72 -1.70 12.24
CA LYS A 29 6.96 -0.51 12.67
C LYS A 29 6.21 0.17 11.52
N LEU A 30 6.82 0.24 10.34
CA LEU A 30 6.14 0.74 9.14
C LEU A 30 5.00 -0.20 8.75
N ILE A 31 5.25 -1.50 8.74
CA ILE A 31 4.24 -2.52 8.37
C ILE A 31 3.06 -2.48 9.34
N ASP A 32 3.32 -2.33 10.64
CA ASP A 32 2.29 -2.22 11.67
C ASP A 32 1.43 -0.96 11.46
N LEU A 33 2.08 0.18 11.17
CA LEU A 33 1.39 1.44 10.88
C LEU A 33 0.56 1.33 9.60
N GLN A 34 1.12 0.78 8.52
CA GLN A 34 0.38 0.60 7.26
C GLN A 34 -0.79 -0.37 7.42
N THR A 35 -0.63 -1.44 8.19
CA THR A 35 -1.71 -2.39 8.50
C THR A 35 -2.83 -1.73 9.30
N LYS A 36 -2.47 -0.86 10.25
CA LYS A 36 -3.45 -0.07 11.02
C LYS A 36 -4.25 0.87 10.12
N GLU A 37 -3.60 1.58 9.21
CA GLU A 37 -4.26 2.58 8.34
C GLU A 37 -5.03 1.94 7.18
N MET A 38 -4.62 0.75 6.71
CA MET A 38 -5.27 0.04 5.60
C MET A 38 -5.14 -1.48 5.74
N LEU A 39 -6.09 -2.13 6.43
CA LEU A 39 -6.04 -3.58 6.73
C LEU A 39 -5.82 -4.50 5.52
N ASP A 40 -6.26 -4.11 4.32
CA ASP A 40 -6.15 -4.93 3.10
C ASP A 40 -5.00 -4.50 2.17
N TRP A 41 -4.02 -3.74 2.66
CA TRP A 41 -2.90 -3.22 1.85
C TRP A 41 -2.11 -4.31 1.10
N GLU A 42 -1.91 -5.50 1.71
CA GLU A 42 -1.14 -6.60 1.11
C GLU A 42 -1.72 -7.07 -0.22
N LYS A 43 -3.06 -7.12 -0.32
CA LYS A 43 -3.78 -7.44 -1.55
C LYS A 43 -3.44 -6.45 -2.67
N TRP A 44 -3.29 -5.17 -2.34
CA TRP A 44 -3.00 -4.12 -3.31
C TRP A 44 -1.52 -4.08 -3.68
N LYS A 45 -0.62 -4.33 -2.72
CA LYS A 45 0.80 -4.56 -2.99
C LYS A 45 1.00 -5.71 -3.98
N MET A 46 0.42 -6.88 -3.72
CA MET A 46 0.52 -8.04 -4.63
C MET A 46 0.00 -7.73 -6.04
N LYS A 47 -1.11 -6.99 -6.14
CA LYS A 47 -1.65 -6.58 -7.44
C LYS A 47 -0.72 -5.61 -8.18
N LEU A 48 -0.10 -4.66 -7.47
CA LEU A 48 0.88 -3.74 -8.05
C LEU A 48 2.13 -4.47 -8.50
N GLU A 49 2.68 -5.35 -7.67
CA GLU A 49 3.86 -6.15 -8.02
C GLU A 49 3.61 -7.02 -9.24
N ARG A 50 2.44 -7.66 -9.33
CA ARG A 50 2.06 -8.43 -10.53
C ARG A 50 1.95 -7.58 -11.78
N LEU A 51 1.66 -6.29 -11.71
CA LEU A 51 1.61 -5.42 -12.89
C LEU A 51 3.00 -4.91 -13.29
N LEU A 52 3.91 -4.74 -12.32
CA LEU A 52 5.26 -4.22 -12.56
C LEU A 52 6.27 -5.29 -13.00
N TYR A 53 6.02 -6.54 -12.62
CA TYR A 53 6.93 -7.67 -12.87
C TYR A 53 6.33 -8.78 -13.74
N SER A 54 5.18 -8.54 -14.39
CA SER A 54 4.62 -9.41 -15.43
C SER A 54 5.05 -9.00 -16.83
#